data_AF-A0A2V7HNZ4-F1
#
_entry.id   AF-A0A2V7HNZ4-F1
#
_cell.length_a   1.000
_cell.length_b   1.000
_cell.length_c   1.000
_cell.angle_alpha   90.00
_cell.angle_beta   90.00
_cell.angle_gamma   90.00
#
_symmetry.space_group_name_H-M   'P 1'
#
loop_
_entity.id
_entity.type
_entity.pdbx_description
1 polymer ?
#
loop_
_entity_poly.entity_id
_entity_poly.type
_entity_poly.pdbx_seq_one_letter_code
_entity_poly.pdbx_strand_id
1 'polypeptide(L)' 'MFAAEAATPLDYAGVARRFRAILVRAKLPNHSPYDLRHTFATDLLAGRETVPAAPITYVSAQMGHANPATTLRHYAH' A
#
# COMPACT_ATOMS: atom_id res chain seq x y z
N MET A 1 4.99 15.68 -1.52
CA MET A 1 3.75 16.23 -2.11
C MET A 1 3.71 15.78 -3.56
N PHE A 2 2.60 15.18 -4.03
CA PHE A 2 2.45 14.80 -5.44
C PHE A 2 1.63 15.88 -6.15
N ALA A 3 2.23 16.53 -7.14
CA ALA A 3 1.56 17.53 -7.96
C ALA A 3 1.04 16.90 -9.25
N ALA A 4 -0.16 17.29 -9.67
CA ALA A 4 -0.61 17.07 -11.04
C ALA A 4 0.22 17.95 -12.00
N GLU A 5 0.21 17.62 -13.28
CA GLU A 5 0.82 18.42 -14.34
C GLU A 5 0.32 19.89 -14.34
N ALA A 6 -0.94 20.11 -13.96
CA ALA A 6 -1.54 21.43 -13.80
C ALA A 6 -1.17 22.15 -12.48
N ALA A 7 -0.13 21.70 -11.76
CA ALA A 7 0.31 22.21 -10.45
C ALA A 7 -0.78 22.18 -9.34
N THR A 8 -1.86 21.43 -9.54
CA THR A 8 -2.90 21.20 -8.55
C THR A 8 -2.60 19.94 -7.71
N PRO A 9 -3.13 19.84 -6.48
CA PRO A 9 -3.08 18.58 -5.73
C PRO A 9 -3.72 17.45 -6.53
N LEU A 10 -3.04 16.30 -6.54
CA LEU A 10 -3.56 15.11 -7.21
C LEU A 10 -4.81 14.61 -6.47
N ASP A 11 -5.95 14.56 -7.16
CA ASP A 11 -7.17 14.00 -6.59
C ASP A 11 -7.15 12.46 -6.63
N TYR A 12 -7.82 11.82 -5.67
CA TYR A 12 -7.84 10.37 -5.54
C TYR A 12 -8.53 9.68 -6.73
N ALA A 13 -9.60 10.26 -7.28
CA ALA A 13 -10.35 9.66 -8.38
C ALA A 13 -9.52 9.57 -9.66
N GLY A 14 -8.71 10.60 -9.94
CA GLY A 14 -7.76 10.67 -11.03
C GLY A 14 -6.63 9.67 -10.88
N VAL A 15 -6.17 9.40 -9.64
CA VAL A 15 -5.21 8.31 -9.35
C VAL A 15 -5.86 6.96 -9.60
N ALA A 16 -7.03 6.70 -9.01
CA ALA A 16 -7.74 5.43 -9.15
C ALA A 16 -8.04 5.09 -10.61
N ARG A 17 -8.45 6.08 -11.41
CA ARG A 17 -8.70 5.91 -12.85
C ARG A 17 -7.43 5.49 -13.60
N ARG A 18 -6.30 6.16 -13.35
CA ARG A 18 -5.01 5.82 -13.97
C ARG A 18 -4.51 4.45 -13.51
N PHE A 19 -4.65 4.14 -12.23
CA PHE A 19 -4.29 2.84 -11.66
C PHE A 19 -5.08 1.71 -12.32
N ARG A 20 -6.40 1.86 -12.50
CA ARG A 20 -7.23 0.89 -13.21
C ARG A 20 -6.74 0.64 -14.64
N ALA A 21 -6.35 1.69 -15.36
CA ALA A 21 -5.79 1.53 -16.71
C ALA A 21 -4.48 0.72 -16.70
N ILE A 22 -3.64 0.90 -15.68
CA ILE A 22 -2.41 0.11 -15.48
C ILE A 22 -2.74 -1.36 -15.20
N LEU A 23 -3.69 -1.63 -14.29
CA LEU A 23 -4.11 -3.01 -13.96
C LEU A 23 -4.61 -3.77 -15.19
N VAL A 24 -5.42 -3.12 -16.03
CA VAL A 24 -5.92 -3.71 -17.29
C VAL A 24 -4.76 -4.06 -18.23
N ARG A 25 -3.79 -3.15 -18.39
CA ARG A 25 -2.60 -3.41 -19.23
C ARG A 25 -1.73 -4.53 -18.67
N ALA A 26 -1.65 -4.64 -17.34
CA ALA A 26 -0.93 -5.70 -16.63
C ALA A 26 -1.71 -7.02 -16.57
N LYS A 27 -2.95 -7.08 -17.05
CA LYS A 27 -3.86 -8.23 -16.98
C LYS A 27 -4.11 -8.71 -15.54
N LEU A 28 -4.16 -7.77 -14.60
CA LEU A 28 -4.44 -8.05 -13.20
C LEU A 28 -5.93 -7.87 -12.87
N PRO A 29 -6.44 -8.53 -11.81
CA PRO A 29 -7.75 -8.25 -11.27
C PRO A 29 -7.91 -6.79 -10.87
N ASN A 30 -9.15 -6.38 -10.65
CA ASN A 30 -9.43 -5.02 -10.19
C ASN A 30 -8.99 -4.85 -8.73
N HIS A 31 -8.09 -3.88 -8.51
CA HIS A 31 -7.56 -3.52 -7.21
C HIS A 31 -7.70 -2.01 -6.98
N SER A 32 -7.81 -1.62 -5.72
CA SER A 32 -7.79 -0.21 -5.32
C SER A 32 -6.33 0.26 -5.10
N PRO A 33 -6.04 1.56 -5.24
CA PRO A 33 -4.73 2.09 -4.80
C PRO A 33 -4.44 1.82 -3.32
N TYR A 34 -5.47 1.65 -2.48
CA TYR A 34 -5.32 1.29 -1.07
C TYR A 34 -4.83 -0.15 -0.88
N ASP A 35 -5.10 -1.05 -1.82
CA ASP A 35 -4.61 -2.43 -1.76
C ASP A 35 -3.08 -2.48 -1.79
N LEU A 36 -2.42 -1.51 -2.43
CA LEU A 36 -0.95 -1.39 -2.42
C LEU A 36 -0.41 -1.14 -1.01
N ARG A 37 -1.18 -0.44 -0.16
CA ARG A 37 -0.84 -0.24 1.26
C ARG A 37 -0.91 -1.56 2.03
N HIS A 38 -1.88 -2.42 1.69
CA HIS A 38 -1.95 -3.77 2.24
C HIS A 38 -0.79 -4.64 1.75
N THR A 39 -0.47 -4.61 0.45
CA THR A 39 0.69 -5.32 -0.11
C THR A 39 1.98 -4.91 0.59
N PHE A 40 2.21 -3.61 0.81
CA PHE A 40 3.38 -3.10 1.52
C PHE A 40 3.50 -3.68 2.94
N ALA A 41 2.41 -3.69 3.71
CA ALA A 41 2.44 -4.22 5.07
C ALA A 41 2.70 -5.74 5.07
N THR A 42 2.03 -6.49 4.20
CA THR A 42 2.22 -7.93 4.07
C THR A 42 3.64 -8.28 3.63
N ASP A 43 4.19 -7.59 2.64
CA ASP A 43 5.57 -7.82 2.15
C ASP A 43 6.61 -7.58 3.24
N LEU A 44 6.46 -6.51 4.03
CA LEU A 44 7.39 -6.23 5.14
C LEU A 44 7.30 -7.27 6.25
N LEU A 45 6.10 -7.76 6.58
CA LEU A 45 5.91 -8.74 7.64
C LEU A 45 6.37 -10.14 7.21
N ALA A 46 6.12 -10.52 5.95
CA ALA A 46 6.55 -11.81 5.42
C ALA A 46 8.07 -11.85 5.16
N GLY A 47 8.65 -10.70 4.80
CA GLY A 47 10.00 -10.65 4.25
C GLY A 47 10.05 -11.15 2.80
N ARG A 48 11.19 -10.95 2.16
CA ARG A 48 11.53 -11.41 0.81
C ARG A 48 12.94 -11.98 0.80
N GLU A 49 13.31 -12.67 -0.27
CA GLU A 49 14.61 -13.35 -0.40
C GLU A 49 15.81 -12.47 -0.04
N THR A 50 15.75 -11.18 -0.38
CA THR A 50 16.82 -10.21 -0.12
C THR A 50 16.56 -9.28 1.08
N VAL A 51 15.38 -9.36 1.71
CA VAL A 51 14.97 -8.45 2.79
C VAL A 51 14.29 -9.24 3.91
N PRO A 52 14.86 -9.28 5.13
CA PRO A 52 14.25 -10.03 6.23
C PRO A 52 12.91 -9.44 6.66
N ALA A 53 12.07 -10.29 7.27
CA ALA A 53 10.82 -9.86 7.89
C ALA A 53 11.06 -8.75 8.93
N ALA A 54 10.24 -7.70 8.87
CA ALA A 54 10.33 -6.55 9.76
C ALA A 54 9.49 -6.76 11.03
N PRO A 55 9.92 -6.20 12.19
CA PRO A 55 9.12 -6.24 13.41
C PRO A 55 7.76 -5.55 13.23
N ILE A 56 6.73 -6.11 13.86
CA ILE A 56 5.36 -5.57 13.71
C ILE A 56 5.19 -4.14 14.20
N THR A 57 5.97 -3.73 15.21
CA THR A 57 5.99 -2.36 15.72
C THR A 57 6.53 -1.38 14.68
N TYR A 58 7.55 -1.80 13.91
CA TYR A 58 8.08 -1.01 12.80
C TYR A 58 7.03 -0.85 11.70
N VAL A 59 6.41 -1.95 11.26
CA VAL A 59 5.37 -1.91 10.22
C VAL A 59 4.18 -1.06 10.68
N SER A 60 3.76 -1.20 11.93
CA SER A 60 2.70 -0.36 12.52
C SER A 60 3.02 1.14 12.47
N ALA A 61 4.27 1.52 12.75
CA ALA A 61 4.71 2.91 12.70
C ALA A 61 4.68 3.46 11.25
N GLN A 62 5.14 2.68 10.27
CA GLN A 62 5.06 3.06 8.85
C GLN A 62 3.61 3.20 8.36
N MET A 63 2.72 2.37 8.91
CA MET A 63 1.28 2.44 8.65
C MET A 63 0.60 3.55 9.44
N GLY A 64 1.29 4.28 10.33
CA GLY A 64 0.66 5.32 11.14
C GLY A 64 -0.47 4.79 12.05
N HIS A 65 -0.44 3.51 12.42
CA HIS A 65 -1.41 2.95 13.34
C HIS A 65 -1.05 3.35 14.77
N ALA A 66 -1.99 3.98 15.48
CA ALA A 66 -1.82 4.39 16.87
C ALA A 66 -1.60 3.20 17.82
N ASN A 67 -2.08 2.01 17.45
CA ASN A 67 -1.92 0.78 18.22
C ASN A 67 -1.38 -0.36 17.31
N PRO A 68 -0.20 -0.95 17.61
CA PRO A 68 0.34 -2.09 16.87
C PRO A 68 -0.55 -3.33 16.81
N ALA A 69 -1.46 -3.51 17.78
CA ALA A 69 -2.44 -4.59 17.75
C ALA A 69 -3.38 -4.49 16.54
N THR A 70 -3.64 -3.29 16.00
CA THR A 70 -4.42 -3.11 14.76
C THR A 70 -3.70 -3.75 13.58
N THR A 71 -2.38 -3.53 13.46
CA THR A 71 -1.56 -4.18 12.42
C THR A 71 -1.58 -5.70 12.57
N LEU A 72 -1.41 -6.20 13.80
CA LEU A 72 -1.45 -7.65 14.06
C LEU A 72 -2.77 -8.28 13.62
N ARG A 73 -3.91 -7.67 13.96
CA ARG A 73 -5.24 -8.17 13.57
C ARG A 73 -5.46 -8.27 12.07
N HIS A 74 -4.87 -7.37 11.28
CA HIS A 74 -5.07 -7.34 9.84
C HIS A 74 -4.10 -8.24 9.06
N TYR A 75 -2.93 -8.55 9.62
CA TYR A 75 -1.85 -9.19 8.86
C TYR A 75 -1.26 -10.46 9.50
N ALA A 76 -1.74 -10.90 10.67
CA ALA A 76 -1.32 -12.17 11.28
C ALA A 76 -2.10 -13.38 10.72
N HIS A 77 -2.01 -13.60 9.40
CA HIS A 77 -2.59 -14.76 8.72
C HIS A 77 -1.54 -15.82 8.38
#